data_AF-A0A4V6WIJ2-F1
#
_entry.id   AF-A0A4V6WIJ2-F1
#
_cell.length_a   1.000
_cell.length_b   1.000
_cell.length_c   1.000
_cell.angle_alpha   90.00
_cell.angle_beta   90.00
_cell.angle_gamma   90.00
#
_symmetry.space_group_name_H-M   'P 1'
#
loop_
_entity.id
_entity.type
_entity.pdbx_description
1 polymer ?
#
loop_
_entity_poly.entity_id
_entity_poly.type
_entity_poly.pdbx_seq_one_letter_code
_entity_poly.pdbx_strand_id
1 'polypeptide(L)'
;MTRLALILLMLAAPAALADAPLVVLDRTQLPFDLGPGHPANNPARPGNAPHAAWNSAGNTANAATTPGNRPTDRVNEGRVIFTADGSVVGYYAPNAGGVLNLFDLTGRRIAYRPARGTRSLFTMQGAWCGTVDGLRDGGMVLAVTPDCARQFSR
;
A
#
# COMPACT_ATOMS: atom_id res chain seq x y z
N MET A 1 -8.42 56.26 -15.93
CA MET A 1 -7.35 55.81 -15.03
C MET A 1 -7.86 54.61 -14.24
N THR A 2 -7.55 53.43 -14.76
CA THR A 2 -7.97 52.11 -14.29
C THR A 2 -7.21 51.73 -13.02
N ARG A 3 -7.90 51.54 -11.90
CA ARG A 3 -7.34 50.90 -10.70
C ARG A 3 -7.77 49.44 -10.67
N LEU A 4 -6.83 48.56 -11.02
CA LEU A 4 -6.99 47.11 -11.03
C LEU A 4 -6.93 46.61 -9.58
N ALA A 5 -8.04 46.06 -9.06
CA ALA A 5 -8.06 45.38 -7.78
C ALA A 5 -7.53 43.95 -7.96
N LEU A 6 -6.42 43.64 -7.29
CA LEU A 6 -5.78 42.32 -7.31
C LEU A 6 -6.54 41.39 -6.36
N ILE A 7 -7.39 40.51 -6.91
CA ILE A 7 -8.06 39.45 -6.14
C ILE A 7 -7.08 38.28 -6.00
N LEU A 8 -6.67 38.02 -4.77
CA LEU A 8 -5.84 36.89 -4.37
C LEU A 8 -6.68 35.60 -4.47
N LEU A 9 -6.59 34.87 -5.57
CA LEU A 9 -7.09 33.50 -5.65
C LEU A 9 -6.20 32.61 -4.75
N MET A 10 -6.65 32.36 -3.52
CA MET A 10 -6.22 31.18 -2.77
C MET A 10 -6.73 29.95 -3.52
N LEU A 11 -5.87 29.33 -4.33
CA LEU A 11 -6.11 27.98 -4.82
C LEU A 11 -6.18 27.06 -3.61
N ALA A 12 -7.39 26.74 -3.16
CA ALA A 12 -7.62 25.54 -2.38
C ALA A 12 -7.22 24.37 -3.28
N ALA A 13 -5.99 23.87 -3.10
CA ALA A 13 -5.60 22.61 -3.68
C ALA A 13 -6.64 21.57 -3.24
N PRO A 14 -7.23 20.79 -4.17
CA PRO A 14 -8.06 19.68 -3.75
C PRO A 14 -7.20 18.82 -2.83
N ALA A 15 -7.68 18.56 -1.61
CA ALA A 15 -7.09 17.54 -0.77
C ALA A 15 -7.11 16.27 -1.61
N ALA A 16 -5.94 15.83 -2.09
CA ALA A 16 -5.81 14.53 -2.69
C ALA A 16 -6.42 13.56 -1.68
N LEU A 17 -7.51 12.89 -2.08
CA LEU A 17 -8.19 11.92 -1.24
C LEU A 17 -7.22 10.76 -1.06
N ALA A 18 -6.34 10.91 -0.08
CA ALA A 18 -5.44 9.88 0.35
C ALA A 18 -6.31 8.78 0.97
N ASP A 19 -6.25 7.60 0.38
CA ASP A 19 -7.25 6.55 0.61
C ASP A 19 -6.67 5.30 1.30
N ALA A 20 -5.38 5.33 1.65
CA ALA A 20 -4.70 4.27 2.38
C ALA A 20 -3.86 4.79 3.58
N PRO A 21 -4.47 5.12 4.74
CA PRO A 21 -3.71 5.37 5.96
C PRO A 21 -2.86 4.16 6.37
N LEU A 22 -1.61 4.44 6.72
CA LEU A 22 -0.66 3.49 7.30
C LEU A 22 -0.60 3.69 8.82
N VAL A 23 -1.00 2.64 9.53
CA VAL A 23 -0.99 2.57 10.99
C VAL A 23 0.04 1.55 11.43
N VAL A 24 0.89 1.91 12.39
CA VAL A 24 1.80 0.96 13.01
C VAL A 24 1.05 0.15 14.05
N LEU A 25 1.08 -1.17 13.91
CA LEU A 25 0.40 -2.11 14.78
C LEU A 25 0.98 -2.12 16.19
N ASP A 26 0.09 -2.01 17.17
CA ASP A 26 0.30 -2.61 18.48
C ASP A 26 -0.10 -4.10 18.42
N ARG A 27 0.90 -4.98 18.48
CA ARG A 27 0.68 -6.44 18.38
C ARG A 27 -0.15 -7.00 19.53
N THR A 28 -0.23 -6.31 20.67
CA THR A 28 -1.01 -6.77 21.83
C THR A 28 -2.52 -6.61 21.62
N GLN A 29 -2.91 -5.75 20.67
CA GLN A 29 -4.31 -5.43 20.38
C GLN A 29 -4.82 -6.05 19.08
N LEU A 30 -3.96 -6.77 18.34
CA LEU A 30 -4.33 -7.36 17.06
C LEU A 30 -5.22 -8.60 17.26
N PRO A 31 -6.46 -8.62 16.76
CA PRO A 31 -7.30 -9.82 16.78
C PRO A 31 -6.62 -11.00 16.08
N PHE A 32 -6.80 -12.20 16.60
CA PHE A 32 -6.18 -13.43 16.06
C PHE A 32 -6.40 -13.59 14.56
N ASP A 33 -7.62 -13.36 14.08
CA ASP A 33 -8.02 -13.50 12.66
C ASP A 33 -7.28 -12.57 11.71
N LEU A 34 -6.69 -11.49 12.22
CA LEU A 34 -5.91 -10.51 11.45
C LEU A 34 -4.41 -10.75 11.57
N GLY A 35 -3.97 -11.54 12.54
CA GLY A 35 -2.56 -11.83 12.79
C GLY A 35 -2.02 -13.05 12.03
N PRO A 36 -0.69 -13.23 12.03
CA PRO A 36 -0.02 -14.36 11.36
C PRO A 36 -0.28 -15.72 12.01
N GLY A 37 -0.82 -15.74 13.23
CA GLY A 37 -1.21 -16.98 13.92
C GLY A 37 -2.42 -17.66 13.28
N HIS A 38 -3.28 -16.91 12.58
CA HIS A 38 -4.40 -17.50 11.86
C HIS A 38 -3.91 -18.25 10.61
N PRO A 39 -4.34 -19.51 10.35
CA PRO A 39 -3.79 -20.34 9.27
C PRO A 39 -3.84 -19.68 7.88
N ALA A 40 -4.87 -18.87 7.61
CA ALA A 40 -5.00 -18.17 6.35
C ALA A 40 -3.89 -17.12 6.11
N ASN A 41 -3.38 -16.53 7.19
CA ASN A 41 -2.40 -15.44 7.23
C ASN A 41 -0.96 -15.93 7.43
N ASN A 42 -0.78 -17.23 7.67
CA ASN A 42 0.53 -17.83 7.91
C ASN A 42 1.45 -17.60 6.69
N PRO A 43 2.64 -17.00 6.86
CA PRO A 43 3.58 -16.79 5.77
C PRO A 43 4.10 -18.07 5.10
N ALA A 44 4.11 -19.19 5.83
CA ALA A 44 4.51 -20.50 5.29
C ALA A 44 3.44 -21.13 4.38
N ARG A 45 2.23 -20.55 4.31
CA ARG A 45 1.19 -21.03 3.39
C ARG A 45 1.63 -20.78 1.94
N PRO A 46 1.61 -21.79 1.04
CA PRO A 46 2.11 -21.63 -0.33
C PRO A 46 1.52 -20.46 -1.12
N GLY A 47 0.21 -20.18 -0.96
CA GLY A 47 -0.46 -19.05 -1.62
C GLY A 47 0.00 -17.67 -1.13
N ASN A 48 0.60 -17.59 0.05
CA ASN A 48 1.12 -16.35 0.63
C ASN A 48 2.60 -16.15 0.28
N ALA A 49 3.30 -17.20 -0.14
CA ALA A 49 4.74 -17.18 -0.32
C ALA A 49 5.20 -16.20 -1.41
N PRO A 50 6.36 -15.56 -1.24
CA PRO A 50 6.89 -14.59 -2.20
C PRO A 50 7.33 -15.24 -3.50
N HIS A 51 7.53 -16.55 -3.56
CA HIS A 51 7.88 -17.26 -4.80
C HIS A 51 6.65 -17.81 -5.54
N ALA A 52 5.44 -17.63 -5.01
CA ALA A 52 4.23 -17.99 -5.75
C ALA A 52 4.10 -17.15 -7.03
N ALA A 53 3.64 -17.76 -8.13
CA ALA A 53 3.71 -17.17 -9.47
C ALA A 53 3.18 -15.73 -9.56
N TRP A 54 2.03 -15.43 -8.95
CA TRP A 54 1.44 -14.09 -8.96
C TRP A 54 2.07 -13.12 -7.96
N ASN A 55 2.67 -13.62 -6.87
CA ASN A 55 3.26 -12.80 -5.81
C ASN A 55 4.71 -12.39 -6.14
N SER A 56 5.41 -13.21 -6.93
CA SER A 56 6.85 -13.13 -7.15
C SER A 56 7.35 -11.79 -7.66
N ALA A 57 8.51 -11.37 -7.14
CA ALA A 57 9.27 -10.23 -7.66
C ALA A 57 9.68 -10.44 -9.12
N GLY A 58 9.90 -11.70 -9.54
CA GLY A 58 10.22 -12.05 -10.92
C GLY A 58 9.04 -11.99 -11.88
N ASN A 59 7.80 -11.86 -11.37
CA ASN A 59 6.64 -11.64 -12.23
C ASN A 59 6.60 -10.17 -12.65
N THR A 60 6.70 -9.92 -13.96
CA THR A 60 6.72 -8.57 -14.53
C THR A 60 5.46 -7.76 -14.20
N ALA A 61 4.32 -8.40 -13.93
CA ALA A 61 3.10 -7.72 -13.48
C ALA A 61 3.27 -7.01 -12.12
N ASN A 62 4.31 -7.33 -11.35
CA ASN A 62 4.66 -6.70 -10.08
C ASN A 62 5.80 -5.67 -10.18
N ALA A 63 6.40 -5.51 -11.36
CA ALA A 63 7.46 -4.54 -11.56
C ALA A 63 6.92 -3.12 -11.52
N ALA A 64 7.70 -2.19 -10.95
CA ALA A 64 7.36 -0.77 -10.95
C ALA A 64 7.50 -0.12 -12.33
N THR A 65 8.13 -0.79 -13.29
CA THR A 65 8.18 -0.34 -14.69
C THR A 65 6.95 -0.74 -15.50
N THR A 66 6.03 -1.51 -14.92
CA THR A 66 4.80 -1.94 -15.58
C THR A 66 3.75 -0.82 -15.53
N PRO A 67 3.07 -0.49 -16.64
CA PRO A 67 1.97 0.47 -16.63
C PRO A 67 0.91 0.13 -15.57
N GLY A 68 0.47 1.13 -14.82
CA GLY A 68 -0.37 1.00 -13.63
C GLY A 68 0.41 0.87 -12.32
N ASN A 69 1.65 0.38 -12.35
CA ASN A 69 2.51 0.28 -11.17
C ASN A 69 3.57 1.39 -11.09
N ARG A 70 3.77 2.21 -12.15
CA ARG A 70 4.83 3.21 -12.15
C ARG A 70 4.50 4.33 -11.17
N PRO A 71 5.48 4.86 -10.42
CA PRO A 71 5.25 6.01 -9.54
C PRO A 71 4.71 7.23 -10.30
N THR A 72 5.12 7.38 -11.57
CA THR A 72 4.75 8.49 -12.45
C THR A 72 3.42 8.31 -13.15
N ASP A 73 2.76 7.15 -13.01
CA ASP A 73 1.46 6.94 -13.66
C ASP A 73 0.40 7.74 -12.90
N ARG A 74 -0.35 8.57 -13.64
CA ARG A 74 -1.39 9.46 -13.09
C ARG A 74 -2.42 8.74 -12.21
N VAL A 75 -2.71 7.47 -12.50
CA VAL A 75 -3.63 6.65 -11.71
C VAL A 75 -3.17 6.46 -10.26
N ASN A 76 -1.86 6.56 -9.99
CA ASN A 76 -1.28 6.38 -8.66
C ASN A 76 -1.22 7.69 -7.85
N GLU A 77 -1.52 8.85 -8.46
CA GLU A 77 -1.67 10.12 -7.73
C GLU A 77 -2.79 10.06 -6.67
N GLY A 78 -3.79 9.20 -6.90
CA GLY A 78 -4.89 8.95 -5.98
C GLY A 78 -4.77 7.68 -5.14
N ARG A 79 -3.66 6.93 -5.24
CA ARG A 79 -3.46 5.63 -4.56
C ARG A 79 -2.34 5.71 -3.54
N VAL A 80 -2.40 6.71 -2.69
CA VAL A 80 -1.27 7.10 -1.83
C VAL A 80 -1.39 6.46 -0.45
N ILE A 81 -0.24 6.04 0.08
CA ILE A 81 -0.10 5.53 1.43
C ILE A 81 0.44 6.66 2.30
N PHE A 82 -0.27 7.00 3.37
CA PHE A 82 0.08 8.15 4.21
C PHE A 82 0.08 7.81 5.70
N THR A 83 0.97 8.46 6.45
CA THR A 83 1.05 8.32 7.92
C THR A 83 0.03 9.22 8.63
N ALA A 84 -0.15 9.04 9.93
CA ALA A 84 -1.13 9.78 10.74
C ALA A 84 -0.91 11.31 10.75
N ASP A 85 0.31 11.77 10.46
CA ASP A 85 0.66 13.19 10.29
C ASP A 85 0.37 13.72 8.87
N GLY A 86 -0.16 12.89 7.98
CA GLY A 86 -0.47 13.23 6.59
C GLY A 86 0.70 13.08 5.61
N SER A 87 1.88 12.68 6.07
CA SER A 87 3.02 12.48 5.16
C SER A 87 2.80 11.29 4.23
N VAL A 88 2.96 11.48 2.92
CA VAL A 88 2.90 10.38 1.95
C VAL A 88 4.22 9.60 1.99
N VAL A 89 4.14 8.29 2.20
CA VAL A 89 5.30 7.40 2.34
C VAL A 89 5.40 6.36 1.23
N GLY A 90 4.38 6.25 0.39
CA GLY A 90 4.34 5.28 -0.70
C GLY A 90 3.04 5.32 -1.47
N TYR A 91 2.84 4.31 -2.30
CA TYR A 91 1.62 4.13 -3.07
C TYR A 91 1.30 2.65 -3.25
N TYR A 92 0.10 2.34 -3.69
CA TYR A 92 -0.32 0.97 -3.95
C TYR A 92 -0.82 0.78 -5.38
N ALA A 93 -0.69 -0.44 -5.90
CA ALA A 93 -1.25 -0.79 -7.21
C ALA A 93 -1.63 -2.29 -7.28
N PRO A 94 -2.84 -2.64 -7.72
CA PRO A 94 -3.18 -4.03 -8.00
C PRO A 94 -2.56 -4.49 -9.32
N ASN A 95 -2.05 -5.72 -9.37
CA ASN A 95 -1.65 -6.35 -10.63
C ASN A 95 -2.83 -7.05 -11.33
N ALA A 96 -2.62 -7.52 -12.55
CA ALA A 96 -3.65 -8.20 -13.35
C ALA A 96 -4.20 -9.50 -12.70
N GLY A 97 -3.45 -10.13 -11.79
CA GLY A 97 -3.88 -11.30 -11.03
C GLY A 97 -4.62 -10.97 -9.73
N GLY A 98 -4.76 -9.68 -9.39
CA GLY A 98 -5.41 -9.20 -8.18
C GLY A 98 -4.50 -9.09 -6.95
N VAL A 99 -3.19 -9.32 -7.09
CA VAL A 99 -2.22 -9.07 -6.01
C VAL A 99 -2.11 -7.56 -5.81
N LEU A 100 -2.27 -7.09 -4.58
CA LEU A 100 -2.03 -5.69 -4.24
C LEU A 100 -0.54 -5.50 -3.97
N ASN A 101 0.11 -4.61 -4.70
CA ASN A 101 1.49 -4.21 -4.47
C ASN A 101 1.53 -2.92 -3.65
N LEU A 102 2.44 -2.86 -2.68
CA LEU A 102 2.77 -1.65 -1.93
C LEU A 102 4.19 -1.24 -2.30
N PHE A 103 4.35 -0.01 -2.77
CA PHE A 103 5.61 0.58 -3.19
C PHE A 103 5.97 1.77 -2.30
N ASP A 104 7.26 2.05 -2.14
CA ASP A 104 7.69 3.37 -1.68
C ASP A 104 7.58 4.41 -2.80
N LEU A 105 7.88 5.67 -2.49
CA LEU A 105 7.80 6.77 -3.45
C LEU A 105 8.74 6.63 -4.67
N THR A 106 9.78 5.80 -4.57
CA THR A 106 10.73 5.55 -5.67
C THR A 106 10.29 4.41 -6.59
N GLY A 107 9.21 3.71 -6.22
CA GLY A 107 8.73 2.52 -6.93
C GLY A 107 9.40 1.22 -6.47
N ARG A 108 10.11 1.21 -5.35
CA ARG A 108 10.60 -0.06 -4.78
C ARG A 108 9.45 -0.75 -4.06
N ARG A 109 9.18 -2.01 -4.44
CA ARG A 109 8.11 -2.81 -3.84
C ARG A 109 8.49 -3.23 -2.42
N ILE A 110 7.71 -2.79 -1.45
CA ILE A 110 7.93 -3.03 -0.01
C ILE A 110 7.22 -4.32 0.42
N ALA A 111 5.97 -4.46 0.03
CA ALA A 111 5.12 -5.55 0.46
C ALA A 111 4.02 -5.83 -0.57
N TYR A 112 3.31 -6.93 -0.36
CA TYR A 112 2.15 -7.29 -1.17
C TYR A 112 1.09 -8.01 -0.36
N ARG A 113 -0.15 -7.94 -0.85
CA ARG A 113 -1.24 -8.83 -0.43
C ARG A 113 -1.53 -9.84 -1.53
N PRO A 114 -1.48 -11.16 -1.26
CA PRO A 114 -1.94 -12.18 -2.19
C PRO A 114 -3.36 -11.89 -2.66
N ALA A 115 -3.68 -12.25 -3.91
CA ALA A 115 -4.95 -11.90 -4.52
C ALA A 115 -6.18 -12.42 -3.75
N ARG A 116 -6.04 -13.54 -3.03
CA ARG A 116 -7.16 -14.25 -2.41
C ARG A 116 -6.73 -14.93 -1.11
N GLY A 117 -7.71 -15.21 -0.27
CA GLY A 117 -7.56 -16.13 0.86
C GLY A 117 -6.83 -15.57 2.07
N THR A 118 -6.46 -14.29 2.07
CA THR A 118 -5.92 -13.57 3.23
C THR A 118 -6.09 -12.06 3.08
N ARG A 119 -6.14 -11.38 4.23
CA ARG A 119 -6.01 -9.92 4.35
C ARG A 119 -4.58 -9.49 4.71
N SER A 120 -3.67 -10.44 4.91
CA SER A 120 -2.30 -10.16 5.32
C SER A 120 -1.44 -9.60 4.19
N LEU A 121 -0.50 -8.77 4.60
CA LEU A 121 0.59 -8.24 3.82
C LEU A 121 1.85 -9.03 4.11
N PHE A 122 2.64 -9.29 3.08
CA PHE A 122 3.91 -10.01 3.18
C PHE A 122 5.02 -9.20 2.52
N THR A 123 6.21 -9.24 3.08
CA THR A 123 7.40 -8.65 2.46
C THR A 123 7.89 -9.52 1.30
N MET A 124 8.79 -8.99 0.49
CA MET A 124 9.43 -9.77 -0.58
C MET A 124 10.30 -10.92 -0.06
N GLN A 125 10.68 -10.90 1.21
CA GLN A 125 11.39 -11.99 1.90
C GLN A 125 10.42 -13.01 2.52
N GLY A 126 9.10 -12.82 2.39
CA GLY A 126 8.08 -13.70 2.93
C GLY A 126 7.81 -13.50 4.42
N ALA A 127 8.26 -12.38 5.02
CA ALA A 127 7.89 -12.06 6.39
C ALA A 127 6.47 -11.47 6.44
N TRP A 128 5.74 -11.72 7.52
CA TRP A 128 4.46 -11.06 7.75
C TRP A 128 4.67 -9.57 8.00
N CYS A 129 4.13 -8.72 7.13
CA CYS A 129 4.29 -7.27 7.17
C CYS A 129 3.14 -6.59 7.91
N GLY A 130 1.95 -7.19 7.96
CA GLY A 130 0.76 -6.57 8.54
C GLY A 130 -0.53 -7.14 7.96
N THR A 131 -1.61 -6.39 8.12
CA THR A 131 -2.91 -6.67 7.50
C THR A 131 -3.42 -5.43 6.78
N VAL A 132 -4.18 -5.66 5.72
CA VAL A 132 -4.98 -4.63 5.05
C VAL A 132 -6.45 -4.94 5.29
N ASP A 133 -7.24 -3.92 5.62
CA ASP A 133 -8.69 -4.03 5.62
C ASP A 133 -9.30 -2.99 4.69
N GLY A 134 -10.40 -3.36 4.04
CA GLY A 134 -11.03 -2.57 2.98
C GLY A 134 -10.69 -3.02 1.55
N LEU A 135 -11.75 -3.17 0.76
CA LEU A 135 -11.97 -2.54 -0.55
C LEU A 135 -13.29 -3.08 -1.16
N ARG A 136 -14.37 -2.30 -1.05
CA ARG A 136 -15.53 -2.30 -1.96
C ARG A 136 -15.95 -0.89 -2.40
N ASP A 137 -15.63 0.15 -1.61
CA ASP A 137 -16.04 1.56 -1.87
C ASP A 137 -14.87 2.58 -1.88
N GLY A 138 -13.65 2.14 -2.25
CA GLY A 138 -12.55 3.05 -2.62
C GLY A 138 -11.48 3.32 -1.56
N GLY A 139 -11.71 3.05 -0.27
CA GLY A 139 -10.67 3.19 0.78
C GLY A 139 -10.13 1.87 1.32
N MET A 140 -8.91 1.89 1.87
CA MET A 140 -8.31 0.79 2.63
C MET A 140 -7.53 1.31 3.85
N VAL A 141 -7.23 0.46 4.82
CA VAL A 141 -6.31 0.77 5.93
C VAL A 141 -5.19 -0.25 5.94
N LEU A 142 -3.95 0.23 6.02
CA LEU A 142 -2.75 -0.60 6.12
C LEU A 142 -2.27 -0.60 7.56
N ALA A 143 -2.54 -1.68 8.30
CA ALA A 143 -2.03 -1.86 9.64
C ALA A 143 -0.77 -2.75 9.58
N VAL A 144 0.41 -2.14 9.73
CA VAL A 144 1.70 -2.81 9.48
C VAL A 144 2.56 -2.91 10.74
N THR A 145 3.45 -3.90 10.76
CA THR A 145 4.46 -4.01 11.82
C THR A 145 5.42 -2.82 11.81
N PRO A 146 6.05 -2.47 12.95
CA PRO A 146 7.07 -1.42 12.99
C PRO A 146 8.20 -1.65 11.97
N ASP A 147 8.61 -2.91 11.78
CA ASP A 147 9.68 -3.26 10.85
C ASP A 147 9.29 -3.03 9.39
N CYS A 148 8.03 -3.30 9.04
CA CYS A 148 7.53 -3.04 7.70
C CYS A 148 7.32 -1.54 7.45
N ALA A 149 6.79 -0.79 8.43
CA ALA A 149 6.65 0.66 8.34
C ALA A 149 7.98 1.35 8.02
N ARG A 150 9.06 0.95 8.71
CA ARG A 150 10.40 1.51 8.47
C ARG A 150 10.93 1.26 7.05
N GLN A 151 10.40 0.29 6.30
CA GLN A 151 10.85 0.04 4.93
C GLN A 151 10.34 1.08 3.94
N PHE A 152 9.25 1.80 4.23
CA PHE A 152 8.75 2.89 3.39
C PHE A 152 9.60 4.17 3.49
N SER A 153 10.34 4.34 4.58
CA SER A 153 11.17 5.52 4.84
C SER A 153 12.66 5.30 4.57
N ARG A 154 13.03 4.20 3.91
CA ARG A 154 14.42 3.84 3.58
C ARG A 154 14.78 4.24 2.17
#